data_AF-A0AAV5FYM3-F1
#
_entry.id   AF-A0AAV5FYM3-F1
#
_cell.length_a   1.000
_cell.length_b   1.000
_cell.length_c   1.000
_cell.angle_alpha   90.00
_cell.angle_beta   90.00
_cell.angle_gamma   90.00
#
_symmetry.space_group_name_H-M   'P 1'
#
loop_
_entity.id
_entity.type
_entity.pdbx_description
1 polymer ?
#
loop_
_entity_poly.entity_id
_entity_poly.type
_entity_poly.pdbx_seq_one_letter_code
_entity_poly.pdbx_strand_id
1 'polypeptide(L)'
;MYAIQREEFSAAEEEASREGKKRKGVRMMLLDATEAMAQRPDAHPGRYRLWQPDRFNVSRDCLHWCLPGAMDACNDMLQHMLLR
;
A
#
# COMPACT_ATOMS: atom_id res chain seq x y z
N MET A 1 -13.50 4.65 -1.02
CA MET A 1 -12.15 4.84 -1.57
C MET A 1 -11.57 3.55 -2.14
N TYR A 2 -11.47 2.46 -1.36
CA TYR A 2 -10.98 1.16 -1.85
C TYR A 2 -11.72 0.62 -3.09
N ALA A 3 -13.05 0.65 -3.11
CA ALA A 3 -13.84 0.18 -4.26
C ALA A 3 -13.49 0.93 -5.56
N ILE A 4 -13.35 2.25 -5.49
CA ILE A 4 -12.96 3.10 -6.63
C ILE A 4 -11.54 2.76 -7.08
N GLN A 5 -10.59 2.60 -6.16
CA GLN A 5 -9.21 2.23 -6.50
C GLN A 5 -9.13 0.89 -7.26
N ARG A 6 -9.95 -0.09 -6.89
CA ARG A 6 -10.02 -1.37 -7.61
C ARG A 6 -10.69 -1.24 -8.98
N GLU A 7 -11.74 -0.44 -9.08
CA GLU A 7 -12.42 -0.17 -10.35
C GLU A 7 -11.47 0.47 -11.36
N GLU A 8 -10.75 1.52 -10.94
CA GLU A 8 -9.74 2.20 -11.77
C GLU A 8 -8.59 1.25 -12.15
N PHE A 9 -8.13 0.41 -11.23
CA PHE A 9 -7.11 -0.61 -11.54
C PHE A 9 -7.60 -1.60 -12.60
N SER A 10 -8.85 -2.10 -12.46
CA SER A 10 -9.44 -3.04 -13.42
C SER A 10 -9.59 -2.41 -14.80
N ALA A 11 -10.00 -1.15 -14.87
CA ALA A 11 -10.11 -0.41 -16.13
C ALA A 11 -8.73 -0.27 -16.81
N ALA A 12 -7.69 0.07 -16.04
CA ALA A 12 -6.32 0.17 -16.54
C ALA A 12 -5.76 -1.20 -16.99
N GLU A 13 -6.07 -2.28 -16.26
CA GLU A 13 -5.66 -3.64 -16.62
C GLU A 13 -6.31 -4.11 -17.94
N GLU A 14 -7.60 -3.81 -18.14
CA GLU A 14 -8.28 -4.10 -19.40
C GLU A 14 -7.65 -3.34 -20.57
N GLU A 15 -7.31 -2.06 -20.37
CA GLU A 15 -6.65 -1.24 -21.38
C GLU A 15 -5.27 -1.79 -21.73
N ALA A 16 -4.45 -2.09 -20.73
CA ALA A 16 -3.12 -2.69 -20.90
C ALA A 16 -3.19 -4.05 -21.62
N SER A 17 -4.23 -4.85 -21.36
CA SER A 17 -4.48 -6.13 -22.05
C SER A 17 -4.89 -5.93 -23.51
N ARG A 18 -5.73 -4.93 -23.81
CA ARG A 18 -6.12 -4.57 -25.19
C ARG A 18 -4.92 -4.06 -26.00
N GLU A 19 -4.08 -3.23 -25.41
CA GLU A 19 -2.84 -2.74 -26.05
C GLU A 19 -1.78 -3.84 -26.17
N GLY A 20 -1.70 -4.75 -25.19
CA GLY A 20 -0.81 -5.90 -25.19
C GLY A 20 -1.10 -6.96 -26.24
N LYS A 21 -2.29 -6.93 -26.87
CA LYS A 21 -2.57 -7.69 -28.10
C LYS A 21 -1.97 -7.03 -29.35
N LYS A 22 -1.65 -5.73 -29.29
CA LYS A 22 -1.10 -4.93 -30.42
C LYS A 22 0.43 -4.73 -30.33
N ARG A 23 1.00 -4.75 -29.13
CA ARG A 23 2.44 -4.65 -28.82
C ARG A 23 2.79 -5.63 -27.70
N LYS A 24 4.07 -5.92 -27.40
CA LYS A 24 4.44 -6.74 -26.22
C LYS A 24 3.76 -6.16 -24.97
N GLY A 25 2.74 -6.84 -24.46
CA GLY A 25 1.88 -6.34 -23.38
C GLY A 25 2.60 -6.13 -22.06
N VAL A 26 1.99 -5.32 -21.20
CA VAL A 26 2.44 -5.08 -19.82
C VAL A 26 1.68 -6.01 -18.89
N ARG A 27 2.39 -6.72 -17.99
CA ARG A 27 1.77 -7.49 -16.90
C ARG A 27 1.45 -6.53 -15.75
N MET A 28 0.18 -6.26 -15.53
CA MET A 28 -0.29 -5.54 -14.35
C MET A 28 -0.56 -6.53 -13.21
N MET A 29 -0.30 -6.10 -11.97
CA MET A 29 -0.57 -6.88 -10.76
C MET A 29 -1.00 -5.93 -9.65
N LEU A 30 -2.01 -6.31 -8.88
CA LEU A 30 -2.51 -5.53 -7.75
C LEU A 30 -1.96 -6.09 -6.43
N LEU A 31 -1.12 -5.32 -5.74
CA LEU A 31 -0.77 -5.59 -4.35
C LEU A 31 -1.90 -5.08 -3.45
N ASP A 32 -2.88 -5.93 -3.15
CA ASP A 32 -3.97 -5.58 -2.26
C ASP A 32 -3.59 -5.84 -0.79
N ALA A 33 -2.96 -4.85 -0.18
CA ALA A 33 -2.62 -4.88 1.25
C ALA A 33 -3.70 -4.23 2.14
N THR A 34 -4.85 -3.84 1.58
CA THR A 34 -5.83 -2.97 2.26
C THR A 34 -6.36 -3.59 3.54
N GLU A 35 -6.84 -4.82 3.47
CA GLU A 35 -7.39 -5.53 4.64
C GLU A 35 -6.29 -5.86 5.65
N ALA A 36 -5.13 -6.32 5.18
CA ALA A 36 -4.00 -6.64 6.05
C ALA A 36 -3.52 -5.41 6.86
N MET A 37 -3.44 -4.25 6.22
CA MET A 37 -3.04 -2.99 6.88
C MET A 37 -4.15 -2.44 7.77
N ALA A 38 -5.42 -2.61 7.41
CA ALA A 38 -6.55 -2.19 8.26
C ALA A 38 -6.57 -2.90 9.63
N GLN A 39 -6.02 -4.12 9.71
CA GLN A 39 -5.87 -4.85 10.97
C GLN A 39 -4.72 -4.34 11.86
N ARG A 40 -3.94 -3.34 11.42
CA ARG A 40 -2.72 -2.87 12.10
C ARG A 40 -2.76 -1.41 12.57
N PRO A 41 -3.82 -0.95 13.29
CA PRO A 41 -3.85 0.41 13.83
C PRO A 41 -2.73 0.67 14.86
N ASP A 42 -2.14 -0.40 15.41
CA ASP A 42 -1.02 -0.37 16.34
C ASP A 42 0.31 0.03 15.68
N ALA A 43 0.44 -0.12 14.36
CA ALA A 43 1.68 0.08 13.65
C ALA A 43 1.93 1.55 13.22
N HIS A 44 1.07 2.47 13.62
CA HIS A 44 1.22 3.90 13.35
C HIS A 44 2.15 4.59 14.38
N PRO A 45 2.93 5.62 13.98
CA PRO A 45 3.73 6.42 14.90
C PRO A 45 2.91 7.15 15.97
N GLY A 46 1.65 7.49 15.67
CA GLY A 46 0.81 8.25 16.58
C GLY A 46 1.47 9.58 16.96
N ARG A 47 1.72 9.81 18.25
CA ARG A 47 2.43 11.01 18.72
C ARG A 47 3.93 10.99 18.39
N TYR A 48 4.51 9.80 18.21
CA TYR A 48 5.95 9.59 18.05
C TYR A 48 6.45 9.83 16.62
N ARG A 49 5.65 10.49 15.77
CA ARG A 49 6.06 10.93 14.43
C ARG A 49 7.33 11.81 14.50
N LEU A 50 7.48 12.58 15.57
CA LEU A 50 8.68 13.38 15.85
C LEU A 50 9.40 12.83 17.08
N TRP A 51 10.71 13.01 17.12
CA TRP A 51 11.58 12.52 18.20
C TRP A 51 11.25 13.11 19.59
N GLN A 52 10.58 14.26 19.65
CA GLN A 52 10.14 14.90 20.90
C GLN A 52 8.64 15.20 20.87
N PRO A 53 7.78 14.19 21.10
CA PRO A 53 6.34 14.32 21.00
C PRO A 53 5.74 15.27 22.06
N ASP A 54 6.44 15.49 23.18
CA ASP A 54 5.96 16.31 24.28
C ASP A 54 6.41 17.78 24.17
N ARG A 55 7.40 18.09 23.31
CA ARG A 55 7.85 19.49 23.07
C ARG A 55 7.00 20.21 22.03
N PHE A 56 6.48 19.47 21.07
CA PHE A 56 5.68 19.99 19.98
C PHE A 56 4.29 19.39 20.16
N ASN A 57 3.22 20.19 20.15
CA ASN A 57 1.86 19.64 20.19
C ASN A 57 1.57 18.94 18.86
N VAL A 58 2.04 17.70 18.71
CA VAL A 58 1.98 16.96 17.45
C VAL A 58 0.61 16.29 17.33
N SER A 59 -0.07 16.53 16.21
CA SER A 59 -1.24 15.74 15.83
C SER A 59 -0.86 14.27 15.72
N ARG A 60 -1.74 13.36 16.18
CA ARG A 60 -1.50 11.92 16.05
C ARG A 60 -1.44 11.52 14.58
N ASP A 61 -0.30 10.99 14.17
CA ASP A 61 -0.10 10.46 12.84
C ASP A 61 -0.73 9.07 12.73
N CYS A 62 -1.82 8.98 11.97
CA CYS A 62 -2.51 7.74 11.62
C CYS A 62 -2.38 7.41 10.12
N LEU A 63 -1.47 8.10 9.41
CA LEU A 63 -1.27 7.91 7.97
C LEU A 63 0.03 7.16 7.68
N HIS A 64 1.09 7.48 8.42
CA HIS A 64 2.40 6.85 8.27
C HIS A 64 2.54 5.61 9.14
N TRP A 65 3.59 4.84 8.91
CA TRP A 65 3.85 3.58 9.59
C TRP A 65 5.22 3.62 10.29
N CYS A 66 5.32 2.99 11.46
CA CYS A 66 6.59 2.76 12.14
C CYS A 66 7.44 1.74 11.37
N LEU A 67 8.77 1.88 11.50
CA LEU A 67 9.75 0.91 11.03
C LEU A 67 10.69 0.50 12.18
N PRO A 68 10.98 -0.80 12.37
CA PRO A 68 10.35 -1.95 11.68
C PRO A 68 8.85 -2.08 12.06
N GLY A 69 8.03 -2.66 11.18
CA GLY A 69 6.57 -2.68 11.39
C GLY A 69 5.72 -3.23 10.25
N ALA A 70 4.47 -2.78 10.17
CA ALA A 70 3.48 -3.31 9.22
C ALA A 70 3.90 -3.20 7.74
N MET A 71 4.73 -2.20 7.40
CA MET A 71 5.27 -2.06 6.05
C MET A 71 6.22 -3.20 5.64
N ASP A 72 6.86 -3.88 6.60
CA ASP A 72 7.69 -5.04 6.31
C ASP A 72 6.83 -6.19 5.78
N ALA A 73 5.61 -6.38 6.31
CA ALA A 73 4.67 -7.38 5.80
C ALA A 73 4.18 -7.05 4.36
N CYS A 74 3.98 -5.77 4.03
CA CYS A 74 3.69 -5.36 2.65
C CYS A 74 4.84 -5.71 1.70
N ASN A 75 6.09 -5.53 2.14
CA ASN A 75 7.27 -5.90 1.35
C ASN A 75 7.35 -7.41 1.14
N ASP A 76 7.06 -8.22 2.17
CA ASP A 76 7.00 -9.67 2.05
C ASP A 76 5.92 -10.12 1.05
N MET A 77 4.72 -9.52 1.13
CA MET A 77 3.65 -9.76 0.16
C MET A 77 4.08 -9.42 -1.28
N LEU A 78 4.70 -8.26 -1.47
CA LEU A 78 5.21 -7.85 -2.78
C LEU A 78 6.28 -8.82 -3.29
N GLN A 79 7.22 -9.21 -2.43
CA GLN A 79 8.27 -10.16 -2.79
C GLN A 79 7.69 -11.52 -3.19
N HIS A 80 6.67 -12.00 -2.48
CA HIS A 80 5.95 -13.22 -2.83
C HIS A 80 5.24 -13.14 -4.19
N MET A 81 4.73 -11.96 -4.58
CA MET A 81 4.09 -11.75 -5.89
C MET A 81 5.10 -11.69 -7.04
N LEU A 82 6.31 -11.18 -6.79
CA LEU A 82 7.34 -11.01 -7.82
C LEU A 82 8.16 -12.28 -8.05
N LEU A 83 8.40 -13.06 -7.00
CA LEU A 83 9.23 -14.27 -7.05
C LEU A 83 8.44 -15.56 -7.34
N ARG A 84 7.10 -15.47 -7.43
CA ARG A 84 6.24 -16.54 -7.95
C ARG A 84 5.86 -16.26 -9.40
#